data_AF-A0A949XQ03-F1
#
_entry.id   AF-A0A949XQ03-F1
#
_cell.length_a   1.000
_cell.length_b   1.000
_cell.length_c   1.000
_cell.angle_alpha   90.00
_cell.angle_beta   90.00
_cell.angle_gamma   90.00
#
_symmetry.space_group_name_H-M   'P 1'
#
loop_
_entity.id
_entity.type
_entity.pdbx_description
1 polymer ?
#
loop_
_entity_poly.entity_id
_entity_poly.type
_entity_poly.pdbx_seq_one_letter_code
_entity_poly.pdbx_strand_id
1 'polypeptide(L)' 'YSKFINGLKRAGIELNRKVLADIAVNDATGFAALVARARAAHQAQLQ' A
#
# COMPACT_ATOMS: atom_id res chain seq x y z
N TYR A 1 4.57 -3.30 -8.90
CA TYR A 1 4.70 -1.88 -8.51
C TYR A 1 3.44 -1.07 -8.82
N SER A 2 3.02 -0.91 -10.09
CA SER A 2 1.92 0.00 -10.47
C SER A 2 0.55 -0.30 -9.84
N LYS A 3 0.15 -1.58 -9.70
CA LYS A 3 -1.12 -1.95 -9.05
C LYS A 3 -1.14 -1.63 -7.55
N PHE A 4 0.00 -1.80 -6.87
CA PHE A 4 0.13 -1.54 -5.44
C PHE A 4 0.12 -0.03 -5.14
N ILE A 5 0.88 0.76 -5.92
CA ILE A 5 0.87 2.22 -5.80
C ILE A 5 -0.50 2.80 -6.13
N ASN A 6 -1.18 2.27 -7.16
CA ASN A 6 -2.56 2.65 -7.46
C ASN A 6 -3.52 2.29 -6.30
N GLY A 7 -3.35 1.12 -5.68
CA GLY A 7 -4.11 0.72 -4.49
C GLY A 7 -3.89 1.65 -3.30
N LEU A 8 -2.64 2.03 -3.01
CA LEU A 8 -2.30 2.98 -1.93
C LEU A 8 -2.89 4.37 -2.19
N LYS A 9 -2.72 4.90 -3.41
CA LYS A 9 -3.27 6.21 -3.80
C LYS A 9 -4.79 6.23 -3.64
N ARG A 10 -5.46 5.12 -3.96
CA ARG A 10 -6.93 4.99 -3.84
C ARG A 10 -7.41 4.72 -2.42
N ALA A 11 -6.56 4.15 -1.57
CA ALA A 11 -6.79 4.09 -0.14
C ALA A 11 -6.64 5.46 0.55
N GLY A 12 -6.31 6.53 -0.19
CA GLY A 12 -5.97 7.84 0.37
C GLY A 12 -4.63 7.85 1.11
N ILE A 13 -3.80 6.83 0.90
CA ILE A 13 -2.51 6.68 1.56
C ILE A 13 -1.43 7.27 0.66
N GLU A 14 -1.14 8.55 0.84
CA GLU A 14 0.04 9.21 0.26
C GLU A 14 1.29 8.89 1.09
N LEU A 15 1.80 7.67 0.91
CA LEU A 15 3.05 7.25 1.54
C LEU A 15 4.24 7.54 0.62
N ASN A 16 5.29 8.14 1.19
CA ASN A 16 6.52 8.40 0.45
C ASN A 16 7.24 7.08 0.14
N ARG A 17 7.64 6.88 -1.12
CA ARG A 17 8.30 5.65 -1.60
C ARG A 17 9.54 5.25 -0.80
N LYS A 18 10.27 6.22 -0.23
CA LYS A 18 11.42 5.96 0.64
C LYS A 18 10.99 5.31 1.96
N VAL A 19 9.94 5.84 2.57
CA VAL A 19 9.36 5.33 3.82
C VAL A 19 8.71 3.97 3.60
N LEU A 20 8.04 3.77 2.46
CA LEU A 20 7.52 2.46 2.07
C LEU A 20 8.64 1.41 2.00
N ALA A 21 9.76 1.73 1.37
CA ALA A 21 10.89 0.81 1.25
C ALA A 21 11.53 0.52 2.62
N ASP A 22 11.66 1.54 3.46
CA ASP A 22 12.16 1.39 4.82
C ASP A 22 11.26 0.49 5.68
N ILE A 23 9.95 0.69 5.64
CA ILE A 23 8.96 -0.15 6.32
C ILE A 23 8.99 -1.58 5.75
N ALA A 24 9.10 -1.74 4.43
CA ALA A 24 9.16 -3.07 3.82
C ALA A 24 10.39 -3.88 4.27
N VAL A 25 11.48 -3.20 4.63
CA VAL A 25 12.75 -3.83 5.03
C VAL A 25 12.85 -3.99 6.56
N ASN A 26 12.44 -2.98 7.33
CA ASN A 26 12.56 -2.96 8.79
C ASN A 26 11.31 -3.47 9.51
N ASP A 27 10.12 -3.34 8.90
CA ASP A 27 8.83 -3.60 9.57
C ASP A 27 7.86 -4.40 8.68
N ALA A 28 8.05 -5.71 8.66
CA ALA A 28 7.24 -6.63 7.86
C ALA A 28 5.74 -6.60 8.24
N THR A 29 5.42 -6.36 9.51
CA THR A 29 4.04 -6.30 10.02
C THR A 29 3.29 -5.07 9.48
N GLY A 30 3.91 -3.89 9.55
CA GLY A 30 3.37 -2.65 9.00
C GLY A 30 3.25 -2.70 7.48
N PHE A 31 4.23 -3.32 6.80
CA PHE A 31 4.13 -3.56 5.36
C PHE A 31 2.95 -4.47 5.00
N ALA A 32 2.72 -5.55 5.75
CA ALA A 32 1.59 -6.44 5.54
C ALA A 32 0.23 -5.72 5.69
N ALA A 33 0.11 -4.84 6.69
CA ALA A 33 -1.08 -4.02 6.89
C ALA A 33 -1.31 -3.02 5.72
N LEU A 34 -0.24 -2.39 5.23
CA LEU A 34 -0.27 -1.53 4.05
C LEU A 34 -0.71 -2.29 2.79
N VAL A 35 -0.20 -3.51 2.59
CA VAL A 35 -0.58 -4.39 1.48
C VAL A 35 -2.05 -4.79 1.56
N ALA A 36 -2.54 -5.15 2.74
CA ALA A 36 -3.95 -5.48 2.94
C ALA A 36 -4.85 -4.29 2.60
N ARG A 37 -4.52 -3.08 3.09
CA ARG A 37 -5.29 -1.86 2.77
C ARG A 37 -5.22 -1.48 1.29
N ALA A 38 -4.05 -1.57 0.67
CA ALA A 38 -3.89 -1.29 -0.76
C ALA A 38 -4.69 -2.28 -1.63
N ARG A 39 -4.70 -3.57 -1.27
CA ARG A 39 -5.52 -4.59 -1.95
C ARG A 39 -7.01 -4.31 -1.79
N ALA A 40 -7.47 -4.07 -0.56
CA ALA A 40 -8.87 -3.79 -0.28
C ALA A 40 -9.35 -2.55 -1.05
N ALA A 41 -8.57 -1.47 -1.02
CA ALA A 41 -8.88 -0.27 -1.79
C ALA A 41 -8.88 -0.56 -3.30
N HIS A 42 -7.92 -1.33 -3.82
CA HIS A 42 -7.89 -1.71 -5.24
C HIS A 42 -9.13 -2.52 -5.65
N GLN A 43 -9.56 -3.47 -4.82
CA GLN A 43 -10.75 -4.29 -5.06
C GLN A 43 -12.03 -3.46 -4.96
N ALA A 44 -12.10 -2.49 -4.06
CA ALA A 44 -13.20 -1.53 -3.99
C ALA A 44 -13.30 -0.57 -5.20
N GLN A 45 -12.37 -0.61 -6.18
CA GLN A 45 -12.58 0.07 -7.49
C GLN A 45 -13.43 -0.72 -8.45
N LEU A 46 -13.35 -2.03 -8.30
CA LEU A 46 -13.83 -2.99 -9.30
C LEU A 46 -15.31 -3.34 -9.04
N GLN A 47 -15.95 -2.61 -8.14
CA GLN A 47 -17.39 -2.63 -7.87
C GLN A 47 -17.93 -1.22 -8.13
#